data_AF-K1M447-F1
#
_entry.id   AF-K1M447-F1
#
_cell.length_a   1.000
_cell.length_b   1.000
_cell.length_c   1.000
_cell.angle_alpha   90.00
_cell.angle_beta   90.00
_cell.angle_gamma   90.00
#
_symmetry.space_group_name_H-M   'P 1'
#
loop_
_entity.id
_entity.type
_entity.pdbx_description
1 polymer ?
#
loop_
_entity_poly.entity_id
_entity_poly.type
_entity_poly.pdbx_seq_one_letter_code
_entity_poly.pdbx_strand_id
1 'polypeptide(L)'
;MPTKKNKLMIVSNDLGYGEVKASIDGEYINQPSVVAKVEDQAGNDPVDHNDENRVEQTVNSLLENLDATINMKRYLVGLLASNSTLARTTFDINSQNGKSSTDLSLILPLSLIAGKAVQEAYEKGENIFDPISVKVVMTTALPINEVGSAESTIREQYANRFTKGKHVVVLNNFDTPISVTIEFVAVRVFKEGEVATVIGIQHGPRELINSLVKYIKKNYPDRADDAEDLIQDSKNVLGIDIGQGTTDMAMTSNGKADLAASNSIQEGYGTVLRYAWKNLPKMRRHFPCKDVIEFTNVLNEPAKTKLDKEKQEIATEAVASSTGSLVESIKQNLNDALNENNRLEVIYVFGGGSIPLGEQTDLKEQLQSALESFMSSAVLVWVDKEYAQKLNEIGLQLLAEALAKKFE
;
A
#
# COMPACT_ATOMS: atom_id res chain seq x y z
N MET A 1 20.49 -23.17 29.73
CA MET A 1 19.20 -22.67 29.21
C MET A 1 19.20 -22.87 27.71
N PRO A 2 18.22 -23.56 27.12
CA PRO A 2 18.14 -23.62 25.66
C PRO A 2 17.83 -22.20 25.19
N THR A 3 18.75 -21.62 24.43
CA THR A 3 18.55 -20.34 23.73
C THR A 3 17.26 -20.46 22.93
N LYS A 4 16.20 -19.72 23.32
CA LYS A 4 15.02 -19.53 22.49
C LYS A 4 15.54 -19.14 21.10
N LYS A 5 15.37 -19.99 20.10
CA LYS A 5 15.68 -19.61 18.71
C LYS A 5 14.78 -18.41 18.43
N ASN A 6 15.36 -17.23 18.19
CA ASN A 6 14.59 -16.09 17.68
C ASN A 6 13.91 -16.57 16.38
N LYS A 7 12.57 -16.68 16.41
CA LYS A 7 11.78 -17.07 15.24
C LYS A 7 12.06 -16.07 14.12
N LEU A 8 12.24 -16.60 12.91
CA LEU A 8 12.30 -15.81 11.70
C LEU A 8 10.87 -15.44 11.33
N MET A 9 10.59 -14.14 11.25
CA MET A 9 9.33 -13.56 10.79
C MET A 9 9.51 -13.12 9.33
N ILE A 10 8.56 -13.51 8.49
CA ILE A 10 8.52 -13.22 7.06
C ILE A 10 7.56 -12.05 6.85
N VAL A 11 8.06 -10.96 6.27
CA VAL A 11 7.30 -9.73 6.10
C VAL A 11 7.31 -9.31 4.63
N SER A 12 6.13 -9.10 4.06
CA SER A 12 5.97 -8.26 2.87
C SER A 12 5.27 -6.96 3.27
N ASN A 13 5.71 -5.85 2.68
CA ASN A 13 5.28 -4.51 3.04
C ASN A 13 5.16 -3.63 1.80
N ASP A 14 3.97 -3.62 1.20
CA ASP A 14 3.51 -2.60 0.27
C ASP A 14 3.10 -1.32 1.02
N LEU A 15 4.09 -0.44 1.19
CA LEU A 15 3.94 0.84 1.89
C LEU A 15 3.29 1.87 0.97
N GLY A 16 1.96 1.94 0.94
CA GLY A 16 1.25 2.97 0.19
C GLY A 16 1.28 4.36 0.84
N TYR A 17 0.88 5.39 0.09
CA TYR A 17 0.81 6.76 0.63
C TYR A 17 -0.34 6.99 1.61
N GLY A 18 -1.44 6.22 1.51
CA GLY A 18 -2.53 6.30 2.49
C GLY A 18 -2.89 5.00 3.19
N GLU A 19 -2.41 3.86 2.70
CA GLU A 19 -2.59 2.56 3.36
C GLU A 19 -1.32 1.74 3.24
N VAL A 20 -0.90 1.15 4.36
CA VAL A 20 0.13 0.12 4.41
C VAL A 20 -0.56 -1.21 4.28
N LYS A 21 -0.18 -1.97 3.26
CA LYS A 21 -0.63 -3.34 3.05
C LYS A 21 0.57 -4.23 3.31
N ALA A 22 0.43 -5.16 4.23
CA ALA A 22 1.53 -6.01 4.65
C ALA A 22 1.04 -7.44 4.84
N SER A 23 1.94 -8.39 4.75
CA SER A 23 1.73 -9.77 5.16
C SER A 23 2.82 -10.11 6.16
N ILE A 24 2.44 -10.53 7.36
CA ILE A 24 3.38 -10.97 8.39
C ILE A 24 3.09 -12.43 8.69
N ASP A 25 4.05 -13.30 8.39
CA ASP A 25 3.91 -14.77 8.48
C ASP A 25 2.66 -15.30 7.75
N GLY A 26 2.31 -14.68 6.62
CA GLY A 26 1.18 -15.05 5.76
C GLY A 26 -0.15 -14.41 6.15
N GLU A 27 -0.21 -13.67 7.26
CA GLU A 27 -1.41 -12.92 7.65
C GLU A 27 -1.42 -11.52 7.04
N TYR A 28 -2.43 -11.27 6.20
CA TYR A 28 -2.63 -9.97 5.56
C TYR A 28 -3.13 -8.92 6.55
N ILE A 29 -2.50 -7.76 6.53
CA ILE A 29 -2.76 -6.58 7.35
C ILE A 29 -2.98 -5.39 6.41
N ASN A 30 -4.01 -4.58 6.69
CA ASN A 30 -4.20 -3.29 6.05
C ASN A 30 -4.41 -2.22 7.12
N GLN A 31 -3.59 -1.16 7.09
CA GLN A 31 -3.64 -0.07 8.07
C GLN A 31 -3.46 1.29 7.39
N PRO A 32 -4.15 2.35 7.83
CA PRO A 32 -3.91 3.69 7.33
C PRO A 32 -2.43 4.12 7.50
N SER A 33 -1.84 4.74 6.47
CA SER A 33 -0.47 5.27 6.50
C SER A 33 -0.40 6.62 7.22
N VAL A 34 -0.75 6.60 8.50
CA VAL A 34 -0.86 7.79 9.33
C VAL A 34 -0.25 7.54 10.70
N VAL A 35 0.42 8.57 11.23
CA VAL A 35 0.89 8.61 12.61
C VAL A 35 0.46 9.92 13.25
N ALA A 36 0.33 9.93 14.57
CA ALA A 36 0.19 11.16 15.34
C ALA A 36 1.23 11.17 16.45
N LYS A 37 2.08 12.20 16.48
CA LYS A 37 3.11 12.32 17.50
C LYS A 37 2.47 12.73 18.83
N VAL A 38 2.86 12.06 19.91
CA VAL A 38 2.41 12.35 21.27
C VAL A 38 3.50 13.19 21.95
N GLU A 39 3.24 14.48 22.20
CA GLU A 39 4.22 15.43 22.76
C GLU A 39 4.29 15.41 24.30
N ASP A 40 3.18 15.11 24.97
CA ASP A 40 3.08 15.06 26.44
C ASP A 40 2.75 13.65 26.94
N GLN A 41 2.87 13.38 28.25
CA GLN A 41 2.26 12.19 28.87
C GLN A 41 0.71 12.19 28.83
N ALA A 42 0.10 12.95 27.94
CA ALA A 42 -1.29 12.77 27.54
C ALA A 42 -1.40 11.45 26.76
N GLY A 43 -1.38 10.35 27.50
CA GLY A 43 -1.67 9.01 27.01
C GLY A 43 -2.87 8.46 27.75
N ASN A 44 -3.67 7.68 27.05
CA ASN A 44 -4.80 6.93 27.59
C ASN A 44 -4.47 6.26 28.94
N ASP A 45 -5.49 6.05 29.79
CA ASP A 45 -5.36 5.22 30.97
C ASP A 45 -4.79 3.85 30.55
N PRO A 46 -3.53 3.54 30.93
CA PRO A 46 -2.90 2.32 30.47
C PRO A 46 -3.65 1.10 31.00
N VAL A 47 -3.58 0.01 30.25
CA VAL A 47 -4.18 -1.26 30.68
C VAL A 47 -3.34 -1.86 31.81
N ASP A 48 -3.99 -2.23 32.92
CA ASP A 48 -3.35 -2.94 34.03
C ASP A 48 -2.88 -4.32 33.55
N HIS A 49 -1.56 -4.56 33.61
CA HIS A 49 -0.95 -5.82 33.20
C HIS A 49 -1.43 -7.05 33.98
N ASN A 50 -2.08 -6.87 35.14
CA ASN A 50 -2.66 -7.95 35.93
C ASN A 50 -4.13 -8.26 35.60
N ASP A 51 -4.80 -7.43 34.78
CA ASP A 51 -6.16 -7.70 34.31
C ASP A 51 -6.12 -8.57 33.04
N GLU A 52 -6.10 -9.89 33.23
CA GLU A 52 -5.96 -10.88 32.14
C GLU A 52 -6.98 -10.65 31.01
N ASN A 53 -8.22 -10.29 31.33
CA ASN A 53 -9.26 -10.06 30.32
C ASN A 53 -8.96 -8.80 29.48
N ARG A 54 -8.53 -7.71 30.14
CA ARG A 54 -8.17 -6.49 29.41
C ARG A 54 -6.88 -6.67 28.62
N VAL A 55 -5.92 -7.46 29.13
CA VAL A 55 -4.71 -7.82 28.39
C VAL A 55 -5.07 -8.57 27.12
N GLU A 56 -5.88 -9.64 27.21
CA GLU A 56 -6.33 -10.42 26.06
C GLU A 56 -7.03 -9.53 25.00
N GLN A 57 -7.99 -8.71 25.42
CA GLN A 57 -8.71 -7.80 24.51
C GLN A 57 -7.77 -6.80 23.81
N THR A 58 -6.79 -6.27 24.54
CA THR A 58 -5.83 -5.30 24.02
C THR A 58 -4.86 -5.96 23.05
N VAL A 59 -4.38 -7.16 23.36
CA VAL A 59 -3.51 -7.93 22.46
C VAL A 59 -4.25 -8.31 21.17
N ASN A 60 -5.48 -8.80 21.27
CA ASN A 60 -6.28 -9.20 20.11
C ASN A 60 -6.55 -8.03 19.15
N SER A 61 -6.67 -6.80 19.67
CA SER A 61 -6.88 -5.57 18.90
C SER A 61 -5.62 -4.70 18.75
N LEU A 62 -4.44 -5.23 19.05
CA LEU A 62 -3.21 -4.44 19.20
C LEU A 62 -2.81 -3.71 17.93
N LEU A 63 -2.94 -4.35 16.76
CA LEU A 63 -2.61 -3.74 15.46
C LEU A 63 -3.51 -2.54 15.11
N GLU A 64 -4.72 -2.47 15.67
CA GLU A 64 -5.64 -1.33 15.52
C GLU A 64 -5.36 -0.22 16.54
N ASN A 65 -4.66 -0.55 17.63
CA ASN A 65 -4.43 0.31 18.79
C ASN A 65 -2.94 0.57 19.03
N LEU A 66 -2.14 0.67 17.98
CA LEU A 66 -0.69 0.84 18.09
C LEU A 66 -0.30 2.20 18.69
N ASP A 67 0.20 2.16 19.94
CA ASP A 67 0.87 3.25 20.62
C ASP A 67 2.33 2.86 20.84
N ALA A 68 3.22 3.38 19.99
CA ALA A 68 4.59 2.93 19.88
C ALA A 68 5.60 4.05 20.09
N THR A 69 6.63 3.78 20.89
CA THR A 69 7.82 4.61 20.99
C THR A 69 8.92 4.03 20.10
N ILE A 70 9.38 4.82 19.13
CA ILE A 70 10.44 4.48 18.19
C ILE A 70 11.42 5.66 18.14
N ASN A 71 12.73 5.40 18.24
CA ASN A 71 13.76 6.44 18.26
C ASN A 71 13.47 7.56 19.28
N MET A 72 13.05 7.17 20.49
CA MET A 72 12.71 8.06 21.62
C MET A 72 11.51 9.00 21.37
N LYS A 73 10.71 8.75 20.34
CA LYS A 73 9.49 9.52 20.04
C LYS A 73 8.29 8.59 20.08
N ARG A 74 7.22 9.01 20.77
CA ARG A 74 5.95 8.27 20.89
C ARG A 74 4.98 8.66 19.78
N TYR A 75 4.36 7.66 19.19
CA TYR A 75 3.42 7.79 18.08
C TYR A 75 2.19 6.94 18.35
N LEU A 76 1.02 7.52 18.12
CA LEU A 76 -0.14 6.73 17.70
C LEU A 76 0.08 6.36 16.24
N VAL A 77 -0.28 5.14 15.85
CA VAL A 77 -0.01 4.60 14.50
C VAL A 77 -1.27 3.98 13.91
N GLY A 78 -1.46 4.13 12.60
CA GLY A 78 -2.53 3.47 11.86
C GLY A 78 -3.92 3.96 12.27
N LEU A 79 -4.83 3.01 12.49
CA LEU A 79 -6.20 3.30 12.87
C LEU A 79 -6.31 4.17 14.14
N LEU A 80 -5.45 3.92 15.14
CA LEU A 80 -5.42 4.72 16.37
C LEU A 80 -5.08 6.19 16.09
N ALA A 81 -4.09 6.46 15.22
CA ALA A 81 -3.76 7.82 14.82
C ALA A 81 -4.87 8.47 13.98
N SER A 82 -5.48 7.71 13.06
CA SER A 82 -6.59 8.19 12.22
C SER A 82 -7.75 8.70 13.07
N ASN A 83 -8.12 7.92 14.10
CA ASN A 83 -9.23 8.21 15.00
C ASN A 83 -8.89 9.21 16.11
N SER A 84 -7.62 9.55 16.29
CA SER A 84 -7.19 10.50 17.31
C SER A 84 -7.58 11.95 16.98
N THR A 85 -7.60 12.80 18.01
CA THR A 85 -7.76 14.25 17.87
C THR A 85 -6.43 14.97 17.69
N LEU A 86 -5.31 14.24 17.74
CA LEU A 86 -3.96 14.77 17.62
C LEU A 86 -3.66 15.19 16.17
N ALA A 87 -2.63 16.01 15.99
CA ALA A 87 -2.14 16.38 14.68
C ALA A 87 -1.62 15.14 13.93
N ARG A 88 -2.29 14.79 12.83
CA ARG A 88 -1.96 13.64 11.98
C ARG A 88 -0.85 14.00 11.01
N THR A 89 0.08 13.07 10.83
CA THR A 89 1.15 13.12 9.85
C THR A 89 0.98 11.94 8.88
N THR A 90 0.93 12.25 7.59
CA THR A 90 0.86 11.28 6.49
C THR A 90 2.00 11.55 5.50
N PHE A 91 2.18 10.67 4.52
CA PHE A 91 3.11 10.96 3.43
C PHE A 91 2.66 12.19 2.64
N ASP A 92 3.57 13.14 2.44
CA ASP A 92 3.27 14.28 1.60
C ASP A 92 3.51 13.94 0.13
N ILE A 93 2.40 13.80 -0.61
CA ILE A 93 2.38 13.51 -2.05
C ILE A 93 3.14 14.58 -2.86
N ASN A 94 3.27 15.81 -2.34
CA ASN A 94 3.94 16.92 -3.04
C ASN A 94 5.39 17.15 -2.58
N SER A 95 5.90 16.32 -1.67
CA SER A 95 7.26 16.44 -1.16
C SER A 95 8.28 15.97 -2.19
N GLN A 96 9.41 16.66 -2.30
CA GLN A 96 10.56 16.19 -3.08
C GLN A 96 11.24 14.97 -2.43
N ASN A 97 11.04 14.77 -1.13
CA ASN A 97 11.49 13.57 -0.42
C ASN A 97 10.47 12.46 -0.64
N GLY A 98 10.92 11.33 -1.18
CA GLY A 98 10.10 10.13 -1.39
C GLY A 98 10.03 9.23 -0.15
N LYS A 99 9.39 8.06 -0.33
CA LYS A 99 9.22 7.05 0.74
C LYS A 99 10.58 6.59 1.29
N SER A 100 11.58 6.43 0.44
CA SER A 100 12.92 5.95 0.79
C SER A 100 13.63 6.80 1.84
N SER A 101 13.33 8.11 1.91
CA SER A 101 13.96 9.07 2.83
C SER A 101 13.07 9.49 4.01
N THR A 102 11.79 9.12 4.01
CA THR A 102 10.83 9.59 5.03
C THR A 102 10.80 8.68 6.25
N ASP A 103 10.72 9.22 7.46
CA ASP A 103 10.70 8.44 8.72
C ASP A 103 9.44 7.58 8.90
N LEU A 104 8.30 8.02 8.36
CA LEU A 104 7.06 7.23 8.28
C LEU A 104 7.32 5.81 7.73
N SER A 105 8.20 5.71 6.75
CA SER A 105 8.54 4.44 6.09
C SER A 105 9.28 3.45 6.99
N LEU A 106 9.82 3.91 8.12
CA LEU A 106 10.32 3.03 9.18
C LEU A 106 9.28 2.85 10.28
N ILE A 107 8.66 3.94 10.74
CA ILE A 107 7.74 3.94 11.89
C ILE A 107 6.58 2.97 11.66
N LEU A 108 5.95 3.02 10.49
CA LEU A 108 4.79 2.19 10.15
C LEU A 108 5.13 0.68 10.19
N PRO A 109 6.06 0.16 9.37
CA PRO A 109 6.38 -1.27 9.38
C PRO A 109 6.96 -1.75 10.72
N LEU A 110 7.81 -0.96 11.38
CA LEU A 110 8.35 -1.34 12.70
C LEU A 110 7.23 -1.50 13.75
N SER A 111 6.22 -0.63 13.73
CA SER A 111 5.09 -0.70 14.65
C SER A 111 4.22 -1.93 14.38
N LEU A 112 3.95 -2.24 13.11
CA LEU A 112 3.19 -3.44 12.73
C LEU A 112 3.91 -4.72 13.12
N ILE A 113 5.23 -4.81 12.84
CA ILE A 113 6.07 -5.95 13.21
C ILE A 113 6.10 -6.12 14.73
N ALA A 114 6.25 -5.04 15.50
CA ALA A 114 6.24 -5.09 16.95
C ALA A 114 4.90 -5.57 17.51
N GLY A 115 3.79 -5.02 17.02
CA GLY A 115 2.44 -5.44 17.42
C GLY A 115 2.19 -6.92 17.13
N LYS A 116 2.55 -7.40 15.93
CA LYS A 116 2.38 -8.80 15.56
C LYS A 116 3.29 -9.73 16.37
N ALA A 117 4.53 -9.32 16.65
CA ALA A 117 5.43 -10.08 17.51
C ALA A 117 4.88 -10.27 18.93
N VAL A 118 4.20 -9.25 19.48
CA VAL A 118 3.51 -9.34 20.77
C VAL A 118 2.31 -10.28 20.71
N GLN A 119 1.47 -10.16 19.68
CA GLN A 119 0.33 -11.08 19.47
C GLN A 119 0.78 -12.53 19.41
N GLU A 120 1.80 -12.83 18.60
CA GLU A 120 2.35 -14.17 18.50
C GLU A 120 2.97 -14.69 19.80
N ALA A 121 3.65 -13.84 20.56
CA ALA A 121 4.24 -14.21 21.84
C ALA A 121 3.13 -14.57 22.85
N TYR A 122 2.06 -13.77 22.87
CA TYR A 122 0.89 -14.02 23.71
C TYR A 122 0.18 -15.34 23.35
N GLU A 123 -0.06 -15.59 22.06
CA GLU A 123 -0.67 -16.83 21.56
C GLU A 123 0.13 -18.09 21.93
N LYS A 124 1.46 -17.95 22.06
CA LYS A 124 2.36 -19.04 22.49
C LYS A 124 2.44 -19.20 24.01
N GLY A 125 1.70 -18.39 24.78
CA GLY A 125 1.74 -18.37 26.23
C GLY A 125 3.03 -17.80 26.82
N GLU A 126 3.76 -16.97 26.04
CA GLU A 126 4.93 -16.25 26.55
C GLU A 126 4.50 -15.04 27.38
N ASN A 127 5.28 -14.69 28.40
CA ASN A 127 5.09 -13.45 29.13
C ASN A 127 5.47 -12.26 28.24
N ILE A 128 4.47 -11.56 27.69
CA ILE A 128 4.68 -10.43 26.79
C ILE A 128 5.33 -9.21 27.46
N PHE A 129 5.39 -9.17 28.79
CA PHE A 129 6.05 -8.10 29.54
C PHE A 129 7.56 -8.35 29.71
N ASP A 130 8.04 -9.55 29.39
CA ASP A 130 9.47 -9.80 29.22
C ASP A 130 9.96 -9.29 27.85
N PRO A 131 11.24 -8.91 27.68
CA PRO A 131 11.75 -8.45 26.39
C PRO A 131 11.56 -9.48 25.26
N ILE A 132 10.91 -9.07 24.17
CA ILE A 132 10.69 -9.88 22.98
C ILE A 132 11.77 -9.57 21.94
N SER A 133 12.29 -10.59 21.25
CA SER A 133 13.22 -10.40 20.14
C SER A 133 12.82 -11.22 18.92
N VAL A 134 12.78 -10.58 17.75
CA VAL A 134 12.38 -11.18 16.49
C VAL A 134 13.43 -10.91 15.41
N LYS A 135 13.67 -11.91 14.55
CA LYS A 135 14.45 -11.75 13.33
C LYS A 135 13.51 -11.62 12.15
N VAL A 136 13.78 -10.69 11.24
CA VAL A 136 12.88 -10.37 10.13
C VAL A 136 13.58 -10.53 8.79
N VAL A 137 12.92 -11.23 7.86
CA VAL A 137 13.16 -11.10 6.42
C VAL A 137 12.04 -10.26 5.86
N MET A 138 12.37 -9.19 5.14
CA MET A 138 11.37 -8.29 4.57
C MET A 138 11.55 -8.04 3.08
N THR A 139 10.43 -8.00 2.36
CA THR A 139 10.37 -7.38 1.03
C THR A 139 9.48 -6.16 1.05
N THR A 140 9.85 -5.12 0.31
CA THR A 140 9.05 -3.91 0.16
C THR A 140 9.23 -3.36 -1.25
N ALA A 141 8.49 -2.32 -1.63
CA ALA A 141 8.59 -1.67 -2.92
C ALA A 141 8.71 -0.15 -2.78
N LEU A 142 9.18 0.48 -3.85
CA LEU A 142 9.19 1.93 -4.03
C LEU A 142 8.64 2.27 -5.43
N PRO A 143 8.08 3.47 -5.63
CA PRO A 143 7.68 3.96 -6.94
C PRO A 143 8.82 3.86 -7.97
N ILE A 144 8.49 3.61 -9.23
CA ILE A 144 9.46 3.35 -10.31
C ILE A 144 10.48 4.49 -10.42
N ASN A 145 9.99 5.73 -10.47
CA ASN A 145 10.84 6.93 -10.56
C ASN A 145 11.67 7.19 -9.30
N GLU A 146 11.20 6.75 -8.13
CA GLU A 146 11.96 6.91 -6.88
C GLU A 146 13.15 5.94 -6.83
N VAL A 147 12.99 4.71 -7.31
CA VAL A 147 14.11 3.78 -7.44
C VAL A 147 15.15 4.33 -8.43
N GLY A 148 14.70 4.91 -9.54
CA GLY A 148 15.56 5.43 -10.60
C GLY A 148 16.18 4.34 -11.48
N SER A 149 17.34 4.66 -12.07
CA SER A 149 18.06 3.79 -13.01
C SER A 149 18.77 2.63 -12.30
N ALA A 150 19.32 1.69 -13.08
CA ALA A 150 20.05 0.54 -12.56
C ALA A 150 21.27 0.92 -11.69
N GLU A 151 21.84 2.10 -11.90
CA GLU A 151 22.99 2.63 -11.15
C GLU A 151 22.59 3.31 -9.82
N SER A 152 21.29 3.43 -9.55
CA SER A 152 20.78 4.07 -8.34
C SER A 152 21.05 3.23 -7.09
N THR A 153 21.58 3.88 -6.06
CA THR A 153 21.80 3.27 -4.73
C THR A 153 20.57 3.37 -3.83
N ILE A 154 19.46 3.97 -4.28
CA ILE A 154 18.28 4.26 -3.43
C ILE A 154 17.69 2.99 -2.82
N ARG A 155 17.60 1.88 -3.58
CA ARG A 155 17.13 0.58 -3.04
C ARG A 155 18.01 0.10 -1.89
N GLU A 156 19.33 0.18 -2.05
CA GLU A 156 20.28 -0.24 -1.04
C GLU A 156 20.22 0.67 0.18
N GLN A 157 20.20 1.99 -0.04
CA GLN A 157 20.07 2.97 1.03
C GLN A 157 18.79 2.76 1.83
N TYR A 158 17.66 2.54 1.16
CA TYR A 158 16.38 2.28 1.81
C TYR A 158 16.39 0.97 2.60
N ALA A 159 16.88 -0.13 2.01
CA ALA A 159 17.07 -1.39 2.71
C ALA A 159 17.99 -1.24 3.94
N ASN A 160 19.06 -0.46 3.80
CA ASN A 160 20.02 -0.18 4.87
C ASN A 160 19.40 0.58 6.05
N ARG A 161 18.32 1.35 5.85
CA ARG A 161 17.60 1.96 6.98
C ARG A 161 17.01 0.92 7.93
N PHE A 162 16.64 -0.26 7.41
CA PHE A 162 16.15 -1.39 8.20
C PHE A 162 17.27 -2.29 8.70
N THR A 163 18.26 -2.62 7.87
CA THR A 163 19.30 -3.59 8.24
C THR A 163 20.44 -2.99 9.06
N LYS A 164 20.56 -1.66 9.15
CA LYS A 164 21.59 -0.99 9.96
C LYS A 164 21.27 -1.08 11.45
N GLY A 165 21.69 -2.19 12.05
CA GLY A 165 21.55 -2.45 13.47
C GLY A 165 20.18 -3.02 13.86
N LYS A 166 19.94 -3.09 15.18
CA LYS A 166 18.68 -3.54 15.74
C LYS A 166 17.77 -2.35 16.00
N HIS A 167 16.48 -2.53 15.77
CA HIS A 167 15.46 -1.55 16.11
C HIS A 167 14.80 -1.96 17.41
N VAL A 168 14.51 -0.99 18.28
CA VAL A 168 13.74 -1.22 19.50
C VAL A 168 12.45 -0.43 19.41
N VAL A 169 11.34 -1.14 19.53
CA VAL A 169 10.00 -0.56 19.59
C VAL A 169 9.47 -0.84 20.99
N VAL A 170 8.93 0.20 21.65
CA VAL A 170 8.27 0.05 22.95
C VAL A 170 6.78 0.34 22.77
N LEU A 171 5.92 -0.63 23.07
CA LEU A 171 4.48 -0.45 23.04
C LEU A 171 3.99 0.07 24.40
N ASN A 172 3.27 1.19 24.37
CA ASN A 172 2.86 1.95 25.57
C ASN A 172 1.39 1.70 25.97
N ASN A 173 0.79 0.61 25.50
CA ASN A 173 -0.62 0.28 25.73
C ASN A 173 -0.93 -0.12 27.19
N PHE A 174 0.09 -0.58 27.92
CA PHE A 174 -0.01 -1.15 29.26
C PHE A 174 0.73 -0.30 30.28
N ASP A 175 0.42 -0.48 31.56
CA ASP A 175 1.12 0.18 32.67
C ASP A 175 2.55 -0.33 32.83
N THR A 176 2.80 -1.54 32.32
CA THR A 176 4.12 -2.13 32.07
C THR A 176 4.40 -2.14 30.56
N PRO A 177 5.23 -1.23 30.04
CA PRO A 177 5.51 -1.16 28.60
C PRO A 177 6.18 -2.42 28.07
N ILE A 178 5.82 -2.82 26.86
CA ILE A 178 6.37 -4.02 26.20
C ILE A 178 7.50 -3.60 25.25
N SER A 179 8.69 -4.20 25.40
CA SER A 179 9.85 -3.92 24.54
C SER A 179 10.05 -5.03 23.52
N VAL A 180 10.08 -4.65 22.23
CA VAL A 180 10.35 -5.55 21.11
C VAL A 180 11.62 -5.12 20.39
N THR A 181 12.60 -6.04 20.33
CA THR A 181 13.85 -5.86 19.56
C THR A 181 13.74 -6.57 18.21
N ILE A 182 13.78 -5.79 17.13
CA ILE A 182 13.64 -6.25 15.74
C ILE A 182 15.03 -6.24 15.07
N GLU A 183 15.44 -7.40 14.54
CA GLU A 183 16.68 -7.56 13.77
C GLU A 183 16.34 -7.97 12.33
N PHE A 184 16.50 -7.06 11.36
CA PHE A 184 16.31 -7.41 9.96
C PHE A 184 17.55 -8.16 9.43
N VAL A 185 17.39 -9.45 9.15
CA VAL A 185 18.47 -10.28 8.57
C VAL A 185 18.58 -10.10 7.06
N ALA A 186 17.48 -9.71 6.40
CA ALA A 186 17.49 -9.28 5.01
C ALA A 186 16.32 -8.35 4.70
N VAL A 187 16.60 -7.32 3.90
CA VAL A 187 15.57 -6.52 3.24
C VAL A 187 15.84 -6.47 1.73
N ARG A 188 14.79 -6.62 0.93
CA ARG A 188 14.83 -6.45 -0.53
C ARG A 188 13.76 -5.47 -0.97
N VAL A 189 14.17 -4.54 -1.83
CA VAL A 189 13.33 -3.44 -2.32
C VAL A 189 13.09 -3.64 -3.81
N PHE A 190 11.83 -3.76 -4.19
CA PHE A 190 11.35 -3.94 -5.57
C PHE A 190 10.76 -2.63 -6.12
N LYS A 191 10.33 -2.66 -7.38
CA LYS A 191 9.59 -1.55 -8.02
C LYS A 191 8.10 -1.84 -7.93
N GLU A 192 7.33 -0.83 -7.54
CA GLU A 192 5.86 -0.84 -7.64
C GLU A 192 5.45 -1.03 -9.11
N GLY A 193 4.30 -1.67 -9.32
CA GLY A 193 3.81 -2.04 -10.64
C GLY A 193 4.54 -3.24 -11.27
N GLU A 194 5.87 -3.25 -11.28
CA GLU A 194 6.68 -4.34 -11.84
C GLU A 194 6.49 -5.64 -11.04
N VAL A 195 6.54 -5.56 -9.71
CA VAL A 195 6.34 -6.73 -8.85
C VAL A 195 4.92 -7.29 -8.99
N ALA A 196 3.93 -6.43 -9.20
CA ALA A 196 2.55 -6.84 -9.45
C ALA A 196 2.41 -7.60 -10.77
N THR A 197 2.93 -7.07 -11.88
CA THR A 197 2.73 -7.68 -13.21
C THR A 197 3.60 -8.91 -13.45
N VAL A 198 4.86 -8.89 -13.03
CA VAL A 198 5.83 -9.97 -13.30
C VAL A 198 5.71 -11.11 -12.28
N ILE A 199 5.34 -10.81 -11.03
CA ILE A 199 5.25 -11.83 -9.97
C ILE A 199 3.81 -12.01 -9.50
N GLY A 200 3.15 -10.94 -9.08
CA GLY A 200 1.83 -10.99 -8.47
C GLY A 200 0.75 -11.59 -9.38
N ILE A 201 0.75 -11.27 -10.67
CA ILE A 201 -0.21 -11.79 -11.65
C ILE A 201 0.21 -13.18 -12.16
N GLN A 202 1.46 -13.34 -12.61
CA GLN A 202 1.93 -14.58 -13.26
C GLN A 202 2.03 -15.76 -12.27
N HIS A 203 2.33 -15.48 -11.00
CA HIS A 203 2.53 -16.50 -9.96
C HIS A 203 1.57 -16.34 -8.78
N GLY A 204 0.56 -15.48 -8.91
CA GLY A 204 -0.44 -15.24 -7.88
C GLY A 204 -1.39 -16.42 -7.65
N PRO A 205 -2.31 -16.28 -6.69
CA PRO A 205 -3.31 -17.30 -6.39
C PRO A 205 -4.19 -17.59 -7.62
N ARG A 206 -4.70 -18.81 -7.74
CA ARG A 206 -5.46 -19.25 -8.92
C ARG A 206 -6.77 -18.47 -9.06
N GLU A 207 -7.34 -18.01 -7.96
CA GLU A 207 -8.53 -17.18 -7.90
C GLU A 207 -8.33 -15.84 -8.62
N LEU A 208 -7.17 -15.20 -8.44
CA LEU A 208 -6.79 -13.98 -9.17
C LEU A 208 -6.69 -14.27 -10.67
N ILE A 209 -5.93 -15.31 -11.06
CA ILE A 209 -5.74 -15.65 -12.47
C ILE A 209 -7.09 -15.94 -13.14
N ASN A 210 -7.96 -16.71 -12.47
CA ASN A 210 -9.29 -17.01 -12.96
C ASN A 210 -10.16 -15.76 -13.13
N SER A 211 -10.03 -14.76 -12.24
CA SER A 211 -10.79 -13.51 -12.35
C SER A 211 -10.34 -12.69 -13.57
N LEU A 212 -9.02 -12.63 -13.83
CA LEU A 212 -8.46 -11.97 -15.02
C LEU A 212 -8.86 -12.68 -16.32
N VAL A 213 -8.80 -14.01 -16.35
CA VAL A 213 -9.26 -14.82 -17.51
C VAL A 213 -10.75 -14.58 -17.77
N LYS A 214 -11.57 -14.56 -16.71
CA LYS A 214 -13.00 -14.27 -16.81
C LYS A 214 -13.25 -12.86 -17.35
N TYR A 215 -12.43 -11.89 -16.94
CA TYR A 215 -12.49 -10.53 -17.47
C TYR A 215 -12.23 -10.51 -18.99
N ILE A 216 -11.15 -11.16 -19.45
CA ILE A 216 -10.81 -11.22 -20.88
C ILE A 216 -11.94 -11.88 -21.67
N LYS A 217 -12.39 -13.08 -21.26
CA LYS A 217 -13.47 -13.81 -21.95
C LYS A 217 -14.76 -13.01 -22.08
N LYS A 218 -15.06 -12.14 -21.10
CA LYS A 218 -16.25 -11.30 -21.10
C LYS A 218 -16.10 -10.07 -22.01
N ASN A 219 -14.96 -9.39 -21.98
CA ASN A 219 -14.78 -8.09 -22.64
C ASN A 219 -14.12 -8.21 -24.03
N TYR A 220 -13.42 -9.32 -24.30
CA TYR A 220 -12.73 -9.62 -25.55
C TYR A 220 -13.07 -11.05 -26.02
N PRO A 221 -14.29 -11.30 -26.53
CA PRO A 221 -14.73 -12.64 -26.94
C PRO A 221 -13.82 -13.30 -27.97
N ASP A 222 -13.23 -12.52 -28.88
CA ASP A 222 -12.29 -13.00 -29.91
C ASP A 222 -10.94 -13.45 -29.31
N ARG A 223 -10.68 -13.13 -28.04
CA ARG A 223 -9.50 -13.52 -27.25
C ARG A 223 -9.86 -14.51 -26.14
N ALA A 224 -11.02 -15.15 -26.23
CA ALA A 224 -11.49 -16.05 -25.18
C ALA A 224 -10.67 -17.35 -25.12
N ASP A 225 -10.20 -17.84 -26.27
CA ASP A 225 -9.47 -19.10 -26.39
C ASP A 225 -8.02 -19.00 -25.89
N ASP A 226 -7.38 -17.83 -26.05
CA ASP A 226 -6.02 -17.54 -25.59
C ASP A 226 -5.98 -16.72 -24.29
N ALA A 227 -7.13 -16.54 -23.61
CA ALA A 227 -7.24 -15.71 -22.42
C ALA A 227 -6.30 -16.12 -21.27
N GLU A 228 -6.06 -17.42 -21.08
CA GLU A 228 -5.14 -17.90 -20.03
C GLU A 228 -3.68 -17.64 -20.39
N ASP A 229 -3.30 -17.93 -21.63
CA ASP A 229 -1.96 -17.67 -22.17
C ASP A 229 -1.63 -16.18 -22.13
N LEU A 230 -2.61 -15.30 -22.40
CA LEU A 230 -2.43 -13.85 -22.25
C LEU A 230 -2.06 -13.45 -20.81
N ILE A 231 -2.59 -14.12 -19.81
CA ILE A 231 -2.28 -13.81 -18.41
C ILE A 231 -0.91 -14.39 -18.00
N GLN A 232 -0.61 -15.62 -18.41
CA GLN A 232 0.55 -16.36 -17.91
C GLN A 232 1.81 -16.23 -18.76
N ASP A 233 1.67 -16.08 -20.08
CA ASP A 233 2.78 -16.19 -21.03
C ASP A 233 3.09 -14.90 -21.81
N SER A 234 2.30 -13.84 -21.63
CA SER A 234 2.55 -12.54 -22.26
C SER A 234 3.92 -11.99 -21.92
N LYS A 235 4.61 -11.50 -22.95
CA LYS A 235 5.98 -10.98 -22.86
C LYS A 235 6.03 -9.46 -22.98
N ASN A 236 4.99 -8.85 -23.52
CA ASN A 236 4.89 -7.41 -23.70
C ASN A 236 3.68 -6.91 -22.92
N VAL A 237 3.94 -6.43 -21.70
CA VAL A 237 2.91 -6.10 -20.71
C VAL A 237 3.13 -4.69 -20.20
N LEU A 238 2.05 -3.93 -20.07
CA LEU A 238 2.03 -2.67 -19.35
C LEU A 238 1.17 -2.79 -18.09
N GLY A 239 1.74 -2.53 -16.92
CA GLY A 239 0.99 -2.32 -15.69
C GLY A 239 0.74 -0.84 -15.46
N ILE A 240 -0.51 -0.44 -15.24
CA ILE A 240 -0.92 0.90 -14.82
C ILE A 240 -1.39 0.77 -13.37
N ASP A 241 -0.48 1.02 -12.43
CA ASP A 241 -0.73 0.97 -10.99
C ASP A 241 -1.13 2.34 -10.46
N ILE A 242 -2.42 2.58 -10.33
CA ILE A 242 -2.97 3.85 -9.87
C ILE A 242 -3.02 3.85 -8.33
N GLY A 243 -1.94 4.33 -7.72
CA GLY A 243 -1.82 4.49 -6.28
C GLY A 243 -2.46 5.77 -5.75
N GLN A 244 -2.23 6.03 -4.46
CA GLN A 244 -2.69 7.26 -3.81
C GLN A 244 -1.74 8.44 -4.07
N GLY A 245 -0.44 8.21 -4.05
CA GLY A 245 0.57 9.25 -4.28
C GLY A 245 1.08 9.31 -5.71
N THR A 246 1.16 8.17 -6.38
CA THR A 246 1.74 8.01 -7.72
C THR A 246 0.84 7.14 -8.58
N THR A 247 1.02 7.24 -9.90
CA THR A 247 0.57 6.23 -10.84
C THR A 247 1.78 5.67 -11.57
N ASP A 248 2.07 4.39 -11.39
CA ASP A 248 3.26 3.74 -11.91
C ASP A 248 2.94 2.95 -13.19
N MET A 249 3.66 3.26 -14.26
CA MET A 249 3.56 2.64 -15.59
C MET A 249 4.71 1.63 -15.72
N ALA A 250 4.46 0.38 -15.35
CA ALA A 250 5.46 -0.69 -15.37
C ALA A 250 5.45 -1.41 -16.72
N MET A 251 6.46 -1.16 -17.56
CA MET A 251 6.61 -1.81 -18.85
C MET A 251 7.47 -3.07 -18.73
N THR A 252 6.98 -4.17 -19.31
CA THR A 252 7.75 -5.39 -19.57
C THR A 252 7.81 -5.58 -21.08
N SER A 253 9.02 -5.71 -21.63
CA SER A 253 9.27 -5.91 -23.06
C SER A 253 10.02 -7.21 -23.27
N ASN A 254 9.51 -8.09 -24.14
CA ASN A 254 10.09 -9.42 -24.41
C ASN A 254 10.35 -10.26 -23.14
N GLY A 255 9.47 -10.16 -22.15
CA GLY A 255 9.54 -10.92 -20.90
C GLY A 255 10.56 -10.38 -19.89
N LYS A 256 11.03 -9.14 -20.06
CA LYS A 256 11.95 -8.47 -19.13
C LYS A 256 11.46 -7.06 -18.81
N ALA A 257 11.65 -6.63 -17.57
CA ALA A 257 11.35 -5.26 -17.17
C ALA A 257 12.10 -4.26 -18.06
N ASP A 258 11.34 -3.32 -18.63
CA ASP A 258 11.85 -2.29 -19.52
C ASP A 258 11.96 -0.99 -18.76
N LEU A 259 13.14 -0.77 -18.17
CA LEU A 259 13.37 0.38 -17.29
C LEU A 259 13.36 1.72 -18.02
N ALA A 260 13.59 1.73 -19.33
CA ALA A 260 13.62 2.96 -20.11
C ALA A 260 12.20 3.43 -20.47
N ALA A 261 11.30 2.46 -20.75
CA ALA A 261 9.90 2.71 -21.06
C ALA A 261 8.98 2.70 -19.82
N SER A 262 9.51 2.38 -18.64
CA SER A 262 8.77 2.45 -17.38
C SER A 262 8.92 3.82 -16.73
N ASN A 263 7.83 4.37 -16.21
CA ASN A 263 7.85 5.66 -15.53
C ASN A 263 6.77 5.77 -14.44
N SER A 264 6.84 6.83 -13.64
CA SER A 264 5.80 7.19 -12.67
C SER A 264 5.22 8.59 -12.96
N ILE A 265 3.91 8.71 -12.90
CA ILE A 265 3.22 9.99 -12.75
C ILE A 265 3.27 10.36 -11.27
N GLN A 266 3.75 11.57 -10.94
CA GLN A 266 3.80 12.08 -9.56
C GLN A 266 2.42 12.52 -9.04
N GLU A 267 1.37 11.87 -9.53
CA GLU A 267 0.00 12.06 -9.11
C GLU A 267 -0.69 10.69 -9.04
N GLY A 268 -1.45 10.49 -7.98
CA GLY A 268 -2.38 9.37 -7.84
C GLY A 268 -3.74 9.87 -7.38
N TYR A 269 -4.62 8.95 -7.00
CA TYR A 269 -5.98 9.32 -6.58
C TYR A 269 -6.02 10.20 -5.31
N GLY A 270 -4.98 10.13 -4.47
CA GLY A 270 -4.83 11.03 -3.32
C GLY A 270 -4.65 12.50 -3.70
N THR A 271 -4.09 12.78 -4.88
CA THR A 271 -4.02 14.14 -5.44
C THR A 271 -5.42 14.67 -5.75
N VAL A 272 -6.29 13.82 -6.33
CA VAL A 272 -7.71 14.13 -6.56
C VAL A 272 -8.41 14.44 -5.24
N LEU A 273 -8.27 13.55 -4.24
CA LEU A 273 -8.87 13.75 -2.91
C LEU A 273 -8.40 15.04 -2.23
N ARG A 274 -7.10 15.35 -2.34
CA ARG A 274 -6.51 16.58 -1.79
C ARG A 274 -7.06 17.83 -2.47
N TYR A 275 -7.19 17.83 -3.80
CA TYR A 275 -7.75 18.96 -4.55
C TYR A 275 -9.25 19.13 -4.28
N ALA A 276 -10.00 18.04 -4.23
CA ALA A 276 -11.41 18.03 -3.86
C ALA A 276 -11.61 18.64 -2.47
N TRP A 277 -10.87 18.17 -1.46
CA TRP A 277 -10.90 18.73 -0.11
C TRP A 277 -10.56 20.23 -0.09
N LYS A 278 -9.51 20.66 -0.79
CA LYS A 278 -9.13 22.09 -0.87
C LYS A 278 -10.19 22.95 -1.57
N ASN A 279 -11.00 22.37 -2.45
CA ASN A 279 -12.07 23.07 -3.16
C ASN A 279 -13.40 23.10 -2.39
N LEU A 280 -13.58 22.27 -1.35
CA LEU A 280 -14.80 22.26 -0.53
C LEU A 280 -15.25 23.64 -0.05
N PRO A 281 -14.38 24.53 0.48
CA PRO A 281 -14.82 25.85 0.94
C PRO A 281 -15.40 26.73 -0.17
N LYS A 282 -15.06 26.47 -1.44
CA LYS A 282 -15.63 27.18 -2.61
C LYS A 282 -17.02 26.66 -2.97
N MET A 283 -17.27 25.36 -2.75
CA MET A 283 -18.57 24.73 -3.00
C MET A 283 -19.56 24.97 -1.87
N ARG A 284 -19.10 24.87 -0.61
CA ARG A 284 -19.90 25.14 0.57
C ARG A 284 -19.05 25.82 1.65
N ARG A 285 -19.35 27.10 1.88
CA ARG A 285 -18.72 27.89 2.95
C ARG A 285 -18.92 27.20 4.30
N HIS A 286 -17.84 27.04 5.06
CA HIS A 286 -17.80 26.36 6.36
C HIS A 286 -18.14 24.86 6.35
N PHE A 287 -17.82 24.14 5.26
CA PHE A 287 -17.89 22.67 5.29
C PHE A 287 -17.01 22.13 6.44
N PRO A 288 -17.57 21.37 7.41
CA PRO A 288 -16.82 20.89 8.56
C PRO A 288 -15.97 19.67 8.17
N CYS A 289 -14.73 19.92 7.76
CA CYS A 289 -13.75 18.87 7.42
C CYS A 289 -12.33 19.42 7.62
N LYS A 290 -11.59 18.85 8.57
CA LYS A 290 -10.30 19.40 9.03
C LYS A 290 -9.15 19.09 8.08
N ASP A 291 -9.14 17.89 7.52
CA ASP A 291 -8.06 17.42 6.65
C ASP A 291 -8.55 16.38 5.64
N VAL A 292 -7.64 15.93 4.77
CA VAL A 292 -7.92 14.94 3.73
C VAL A 292 -8.31 13.57 4.29
N ILE A 293 -7.92 13.24 5.53
CA ILE A 293 -8.30 11.98 6.17
C ILE A 293 -9.78 12.03 6.57
N GLU A 294 -10.21 13.10 7.23
CA GLU A 294 -11.63 13.31 7.54
C GLU A 294 -12.48 13.41 6.26
N PHE A 295 -11.94 14.04 5.20
CA PHE A 295 -12.60 14.07 3.89
C PHE A 295 -12.82 12.67 3.30
N THR A 296 -11.79 11.83 3.38
CA THR A 296 -11.84 10.45 2.89
C THR A 296 -12.83 9.62 3.71
N ASN A 297 -12.90 9.82 5.03
CA ASN A 297 -13.88 9.17 5.89
C ASN A 297 -15.32 9.60 5.53
N VAL A 298 -15.54 10.89 5.24
CA VAL A 298 -16.86 11.38 4.78
C VAL A 298 -17.31 10.63 3.52
N LEU A 299 -16.41 10.37 2.57
CA LEU A 299 -16.71 9.64 1.34
C LEU A 299 -16.99 8.14 1.57
N ASN A 300 -16.28 7.51 2.51
CA ASN A 300 -16.28 6.06 2.67
C ASN A 300 -17.28 5.54 3.72
N GLU A 301 -17.62 6.33 4.73
CA GLU A 301 -18.52 5.89 5.80
C GLU A 301 -19.98 5.82 5.32
N PRO A 302 -20.81 4.86 5.76
CA PRO A 302 -22.22 4.88 5.43
C PRO A 302 -22.94 6.10 6.02
N ALA A 303 -23.66 6.87 5.19
CA ALA A 303 -24.46 7.99 5.67
C ALA A 303 -25.63 7.53 6.56
N LYS A 304 -25.64 8.02 7.81
CA LYS A 304 -26.65 7.67 8.82
C LYS A 304 -27.80 8.69 8.89
N THR A 305 -27.53 9.94 8.53
CA THR A 305 -28.50 11.04 8.56
C THR A 305 -28.65 11.71 7.20
N LYS A 306 -29.71 12.53 7.05
CA LYS A 306 -29.88 13.37 5.85
C LYS A 306 -28.69 14.33 5.65
N LEU A 307 -28.16 14.87 6.74
CA LEU A 307 -27.01 15.77 6.68
C LEU A 307 -25.74 15.05 6.23
N ASP A 308 -25.55 13.78 6.63
CA ASP A 308 -24.42 12.98 6.16
C ASP A 308 -24.50 12.71 4.66
N LYS A 309 -25.70 12.42 4.14
CA LYS A 309 -25.94 12.28 2.70
C LYS A 309 -25.60 13.56 1.94
N GLU A 310 -26.07 14.70 2.43
CA GLU A 310 -25.78 16.00 1.81
C GLU A 310 -24.27 16.31 1.82
N LYS A 311 -23.56 15.97 2.91
CA LYS A 311 -22.09 16.09 2.98
C LYS A 311 -21.40 15.19 1.95
N GLN A 312 -21.88 13.95 1.79
CA GLN A 312 -21.36 12.99 0.83
C GLN A 312 -21.57 13.43 -0.61
N GLU A 313 -22.75 13.94 -0.94
CA GLU A 313 -23.07 14.45 -2.27
C GLU A 313 -22.11 15.59 -2.66
N ILE A 314 -21.92 16.57 -1.77
CA ILE A 314 -20.98 17.68 -1.99
C ILE A 314 -19.53 17.18 -2.11
N ALA A 315 -19.11 16.24 -1.24
CA ALA A 315 -17.78 15.67 -1.30
C ALA A 315 -17.55 14.91 -2.62
N THR A 316 -18.55 14.16 -3.08
CA THR A 316 -18.51 13.43 -4.35
C THR A 316 -18.43 14.38 -5.54
N GLU A 317 -19.18 15.49 -5.54
CA GLU A 317 -19.09 16.54 -6.56
C GLU A 317 -17.70 17.20 -6.58
N ALA A 318 -17.12 17.44 -5.39
CA ALA A 318 -15.76 17.97 -5.27
C ALA A 318 -14.71 17.00 -5.86
N VAL A 319 -14.88 15.68 -5.64
CA VAL A 319 -14.03 14.65 -6.26
C VAL A 319 -14.18 14.67 -7.76
N ALA A 320 -15.41 14.56 -8.28
CA ALA A 320 -15.68 14.52 -9.73
C ALA A 320 -15.03 15.70 -10.46
N SER A 321 -15.17 16.92 -9.93
CA SER A 321 -14.56 18.13 -10.49
C SER A 321 -13.03 18.19 -10.40
N SER A 322 -12.39 17.29 -9.65
CA SER A 322 -10.94 17.25 -9.44
C SER A 322 -10.25 16.07 -10.15
N THR A 323 -10.99 15.21 -10.85
CA THR A 323 -10.43 14.00 -11.51
C THR A 323 -9.70 14.27 -12.83
N GLY A 324 -10.10 15.31 -13.58
CA GLY A 324 -9.72 15.48 -14.98
C GLY A 324 -8.21 15.53 -15.25
N SER A 325 -7.43 16.16 -14.37
CA SER A 325 -5.96 16.26 -14.53
C SER A 325 -5.28 14.89 -14.47
N LEU A 326 -5.70 14.04 -13.54
CA LEU A 326 -5.14 12.70 -13.37
C LEU A 326 -5.53 11.80 -14.54
N VAL A 327 -6.80 11.84 -14.96
CA VAL A 327 -7.30 11.05 -16.10
C VAL A 327 -6.53 11.39 -17.39
N GLU A 328 -6.36 12.69 -17.68
CA GLU A 328 -5.62 13.12 -18.87
C GLU A 328 -4.13 12.75 -18.77
N SER A 329 -3.52 12.86 -17.59
CA SER A 329 -2.12 12.44 -17.38
C SER A 329 -1.92 10.94 -17.63
N ILE A 330 -2.80 10.08 -17.11
CA ILE A 330 -2.73 8.63 -17.32
C ILE A 330 -2.85 8.29 -18.81
N LYS A 331 -3.81 8.91 -19.50
CA LYS A 331 -4.02 8.72 -20.93
C LYS A 331 -2.82 9.17 -21.77
N GLN A 332 -2.22 10.31 -21.46
CA GLN A 332 -1.01 10.77 -22.15
C GLN A 332 0.13 9.77 -21.99
N ASN A 333 0.34 9.26 -20.77
CA ASN A 333 1.38 8.26 -20.51
C ASN A 333 1.09 6.91 -21.21
N LEU A 334 -0.19 6.51 -21.32
CA LEU A 334 -0.55 5.35 -22.15
C LEU A 334 -0.20 5.58 -23.62
N ASN A 335 -0.50 6.77 -24.18
CA ASN A 335 -0.16 7.09 -25.56
C ASN A 335 1.35 7.06 -25.80
N ASP A 336 2.15 7.55 -24.85
CA ASP A 336 3.61 7.48 -24.92
C ASP A 336 4.09 6.02 -24.89
N ALA A 337 3.57 5.21 -23.96
CA ALA A 337 3.90 3.78 -23.88
C ALA A 337 3.53 3.01 -25.16
N LEU A 338 2.40 3.34 -25.80
CA LEU A 338 1.98 2.74 -27.08
C LEU A 338 2.88 3.16 -28.25
N ASN A 339 3.37 4.41 -28.24
CA ASN A 339 4.36 4.88 -29.22
C ASN A 339 5.70 4.14 -29.07
N GLU A 340 6.14 3.91 -27.83
CA GLU A 340 7.41 3.24 -27.52
C GLU A 340 7.36 1.74 -27.79
N ASN A 341 6.23 1.08 -27.47
CA ASN A 341 6.06 -0.35 -27.66
C ASN A 341 4.73 -0.68 -28.36
N ASN A 342 4.78 -0.81 -29.68
CA ASN A 342 3.63 -1.20 -30.50
C ASN A 342 3.31 -2.72 -30.47
N ARG A 343 3.97 -3.49 -29.60
CA ARG A 343 3.77 -4.95 -29.47
C ARG A 343 3.13 -5.35 -28.15
N LEU A 344 2.56 -4.40 -27.41
CA LEU A 344 1.83 -4.70 -26.18
C LEU A 344 0.75 -5.77 -26.42
N GLU A 345 0.74 -6.77 -25.55
CA GLU A 345 -0.21 -7.89 -25.59
C GLU A 345 -1.32 -7.68 -24.56
N VAL A 346 -0.95 -7.23 -23.36
CA VAL A 346 -1.86 -6.99 -22.24
C VAL A 346 -1.50 -5.71 -21.51
N ILE A 347 -2.52 -4.95 -21.14
CA ILE A 347 -2.41 -3.77 -20.28
C ILE A 347 -3.27 -4.02 -19.03
N TYR A 348 -2.65 -4.06 -17.86
CA TYR A 348 -3.35 -4.21 -16.59
C TYR A 348 -3.59 -2.85 -15.96
N VAL A 349 -4.81 -2.57 -15.50
CA VAL A 349 -5.12 -1.38 -14.70
C VAL A 349 -5.51 -1.82 -13.29
N PHE A 350 -4.75 -1.36 -12.29
CA PHE A 350 -4.91 -1.76 -10.89
C PHE A 350 -4.48 -0.63 -9.94
N GLY A 351 -4.39 -0.92 -8.64
CA GLY A 351 -4.12 0.05 -7.59
C GLY A 351 -5.40 0.54 -6.89
N GLY A 352 -5.24 1.21 -5.75
CA GLY A 352 -6.36 1.74 -4.97
C GLY A 352 -7.18 2.80 -5.71
N GLY A 353 -6.52 3.60 -6.55
CA GLY A 353 -7.13 4.65 -7.35
C GLY A 353 -7.87 4.14 -8.58
N SER A 354 -7.57 2.93 -9.08
CA SER A 354 -8.28 2.40 -10.25
C SER A 354 -9.74 2.07 -9.94
N ILE A 355 -10.07 1.72 -8.70
CA ILE A 355 -11.45 1.40 -8.33
C ILE A 355 -12.36 2.64 -8.50
N PRO A 356 -12.14 3.76 -7.79
CA PRO A 356 -12.99 4.93 -7.94
C PRO A 356 -12.89 5.56 -9.33
N LEU A 357 -11.72 5.58 -9.97
CA LEU A 357 -11.62 6.14 -11.32
C LEU A 357 -12.40 5.31 -12.35
N GLY A 358 -12.35 3.98 -12.27
CA GLY A 358 -13.10 3.10 -13.16
C GLY A 358 -14.62 3.15 -12.93
N GLU A 359 -15.06 3.52 -11.73
CA GLU A 359 -16.49 3.63 -11.39
C GLU A 359 -17.07 5.03 -11.64
N GLN A 360 -16.25 6.09 -11.54
CA GLN A 360 -16.73 7.48 -11.47
C GLN A 360 -16.31 8.34 -12.67
N THR A 361 -15.44 7.83 -13.54
CA THR A 361 -14.94 8.56 -14.72
C THR A 361 -15.05 7.72 -15.98
N ASP A 362 -14.78 8.34 -17.13
CA ASP A 362 -14.69 7.69 -18.43
C ASP A 362 -13.26 7.19 -18.75
N LEU A 363 -12.38 7.05 -17.74
CA LEU A 363 -11.00 6.65 -17.94
C LEU A 363 -10.90 5.33 -18.71
N LYS A 364 -11.73 4.33 -18.40
CA LYS A 364 -11.71 3.03 -19.07
C LYS A 364 -11.99 3.18 -20.58
N GLU A 365 -13.00 3.96 -20.93
CA GLU A 365 -13.37 4.27 -22.31
C GLU A 365 -12.25 5.04 -23.01
N GLN A 366 -11.66 6.04 -22.34
CA GLN A 366 -10.57 6.82 -22.90
C GLN A 366 -9.31 5.97 -23.18
N LEU A 367 -8.94 5.05 -22.29
CA LEU A 367 -7.82 4.13 -22.54
C LEU A 367 -8.14 3.14 -23.68
N GLN A 368 -9.37 2.65 -23.77
CA GLN A 368 -9.79 1.79 -24.88
C GLN A 368 -9.75 2.52 -26.23
N SER A 369 -10.23 3.77 -26.29
CA SER A 369 -10.15 4.61 -27.49
C SER A 369 -8.70 4.94 -27.88
N ALA A 370 -7.78 5.04 -26.92
CA ALA A 370 -6.35 5.16 -27.22
C ALA A 370 -5.84 3.92 -27.96
N LEU A 371 -6.15 2.71 -27.48
CA LEU A 371 -5.75 1.47 -28.16
C LEU A 371 -6.25 1.41 -29.60
N GLU A 372 -7.51 1.78 -29.83
CA GLU A 372 -8.10 1.84 -31.18
C GLU A 372 -7.37 2.84 -32.09
N SER A 373 -7.07 4.04 -31.56
CA SER A 373 -6.39 5.10 -32.30
C SER A 373 -4.97 4.72 -32.71
N PHE A 374 -4.28 3.95 -31.86
CA PHE A 374 -2.95 3.41 -32.13
C PHE A 374 -2.97 2.09 -32.91
N MET A 375 -4.16 1.58 -33.28
CA MET A 375 -4.34 0.27 -33.93
C MET A 375 -3.68 -0.88 -33.14
N SER A 376 -3.69 -0.78 -31.81
CA SER A 376 -3.11 -1.78 -30.91
C SER A 376 -4.06 -2.95 -30.72
N SER A 377 -3.53 -4.18 -30.78
CA SER A 377 -4.26 -5.41 -30.46
C SER A 377 -4.19 -5.81 -28.98
N ALA A 378 -3.59 -4.96 -28.14
CA ALA A 378 -3.48 -5.24 -26.71
C ALA A 378 -4.86 -5.33 -26.05
N VAL A 379 -5.03 -6.24 -25.08
CA VAL A 379 -6.24 -6.28 -24.26
C VAL A 379 -6.06 -5.42 -23.01
N LEU A 380 -7.05 -4.56 -22.70
CA LEU A 380 -7.08 -3.73 -21.49
C LEU A 380 -7.82 -4.48 -20.38
N VAL A 381 -7.10 -4.95 -19.38
CA VAL A 381 -7.63 -5.75 -18.27
C VAL A 381 -7.72 -4.88 -17.02
N TRP A 382 -8.94 -4.51 -16.64
CA TRP A 382 -9.20 -3.86 -15.35
C TRP A 382 -9.26 -4.89 -14.25
N VAL A 383 -8.34 -4.82 -13.29
CA VAL A 383 -8.28 -5.80 -12.21
C VAL A 383 -9.45 -5.58 -11.25
N ASP A 384 -10.10 -6.68 -10.86
CA ASP A 384 -11.22 -6.62 -9.92
C ASP A 384 -10.82 -6.00 -8.58
N LYS A 385 -11.72 -5.22 -7.98
CA LYS A 385 -11.49 -4.46 -6.74
C LYS A 385 -10.97 -5.31 -5.56
N GLU A 386 -11.29 -6.60 -5.54
CA GLU A 386 -10.82 -7.56 -4.54
C GLU A 386 -9.29 -7.70 -4.54
N TYR A 387 -8.67 -7.59 -5.71
CA TYR A 387 -7.23 -7.77 -5.94
C TYR A 387 -6.52 -6.48 -6.34
N ALA A 388 -7.22 -5.50 -6.92
CA ALA A 388 -6.61 -4.30 -7.49
C ALA A 388 -5.66 -3.59 -6.52
N GLN A 389 -6.00 -3.52 -5.24
CA GLN A 389 -5.16 -2.87 -4.23
C GLN A 389 -4.07 -3.77 -3.64
N LYS A 390 -4.12 -5.07 -3.89
CA LYS A 390 -3.27 -6.10 -3.25
C LYS A 390 -2.20 -6.66 -4.18
N LEU A 391 -2.21 -6.32 -5.47
CA LEU A 391 -1.33 -6.99 -6.44
C LEU A 391 0.17 -6.84 -6.14
N ASN A 392 0.62 -5.64 -5.73
CA ASN A 392 2.01 -5.47 -5.31
C ASN A 392 2.31 -6.34 -4.09
N GLU A 393 1.43 -6.31 -3.09
CA GLU A 393 1.59 -7.08 -1.85
C GLU A 393 1.63 -8.60 -2.10
N ILE A 394 0.79 -9.13 -3.00
CA ILE A 394 0.83 -10.55 -3.42
C ILE A 394 2.20 -10.89 -4.00
N GLY A 395 2.71 -10.07 -4.92
CA GLY A 395 4.02 -10.29 -5.52
C GLY A 395 5.17 -10.19 -4.49
N LEU A 396 5.09 -9.22 -3.58
CA LEU A 396 6.05 -9.06 -2.48
C LEU A 396 6.03 -10.26 -1.55
N GLN A 397 4.86 -10.76 -1.15
CA GLN A 397 4.73 -11.92 -0.27
C GLN A 397 5.43 -13.16 -0.85
N LEU A 398 5.17 -13.47 -2.13
CA LEU A 398 5.82 -14.59 -2.83
C LEU A 398 7.36 -14.46 -2.82
N LEU A 399 7.86 -13.23 -2.96
CA LEU A 399 9.30 -12.94 -2.91
C LEU A 399 9.86 -13.02 -1.49
N ALA A 400 9.09 -12.62 -0.47
CA ALA A 400 9.48 -12.72 0.93
C ALA A 400 9.63 -14.17 1.36
N GLU A 401 8.68 -15.02 1.00
CA GLU A 401 8.72 -16.46 1.25
C GLU A 401 9.91 -17.11 0.54
N ALA A 402 10.18 -16.75 -0.72
CA ALA A 402 11.34 -17.23 -1.46
C ALA A 402 12.67 -16.75 -0.85
N LEU A 403 12.72 -15.52 -0.31
CA LEU A 403 13.88 -14.96 0.36
C LEU A 403 14.14 -15.64 1.71
N ALA A 404 13.09 -15.95 2.46
CA ALA A 404 13.16 -16.56 3.79
C ALA A 404 13.80 -17.95 3.77
N LYS A 405 13.57 -18.74 2.71
CA LYS A 405 14.21 -20.05 2.48
C LYS A 405 15.75 -20.06 2.51
N LYS A 406 16.39 -18.89 2.41
CA LYS A 406 17.85 -18.74 2.52
C LYS A 406 18.35 -18.65 3.97
N PHE A 407 17.43 -18.54 4.93
CA PHE A 407 17.70 -18.33 6.35
C PHE A 407 17.09 -19.44 7.24
N GLU A 408 16.41 -20.41 6.64
CA GLU A 408 16.04 -21.71 7.21
C GLU A 408 17.22 -22.68 7.12
#